data_AF-A0A285P4F7-F1
#
_entry.id   AF-A0A285P4F7-F1
#
_cell.length_a   1.000
_cell.length_b   1.000
_cell.length_c   1.000
_cell.angle_alpha   90.00
_cell.angle_beta   90.00
_cell.angle_gamma   90.00
#
_symmetry.space_group_name_H-M   'P 1'
#
loop_
_entity.id
_entity.type
_entity.pdbx_description
1 polymer ?
#
loop_
_entity_poly.entity_id
_entity_poly.type
_entity_poly.pdbx_seq_one_letter_code
_entity_poly.pdbx_strand_id
1 'polypeptide(L)'
;MISKGENYMKQFIVVILAIFIFSSLAPSYASALSSQNSKELTTSEEPSNQVEGETLELEDTSVEIQSNEENDTAYIDTTINSENLDVQSELELDLDEGGMLLNVESEDENGEIQSQEYEVVIHDINGEDFKASLFDTTTGEEYEVNTEELQASWIPLVIIAIHAARFGVKYAIKKYGKSAVSKATKQYGKKASASSLKKVKFANSKTFDRHWRDHKKEFPGYTKNRYLTRAQSLAGTTGKHILTKKRSNGDILKYNKNTNELLILNKNDTIKTLFKPKHPNKSAGYQYFKKQ
;
A
#
# COMPACT_ATOMS: atom_id res chain seq x y z
N MET A 1 15.99 -5.24 -36.13
CA MET A 1 15.43 -3.93 -35.70
C MET A 1 13.89 -3.98 -35.68
N ILE A 2 13.30 -5.09 -35.20
CA ILE A 2 11.84 -5.36 -35.22
C ILE A 2 11.26 -5.51 -33.79
N SER A 3 12.09 -5.79 -32.78
CA SER A 3 11.63 -6.15 -31.42
C SER A 3 10.96 -5.03 -30.61
N LYS A 4 11.20 -3.75 -30.90
CA LYS A 4 10.54 -2.66 -30.14
C LYS A 4 9.04 -2.56 -30.46
N GLY A 5 8.63 -2.79 -31.73
CA GLY A 5 7.24 -2.63 -32.15
C GLY A 5 6.29 -3.70 -31.61
N GLU A 6 6.78 -4.95 -31.44
CA GLU A 6 5.99 -6.05 -30.89
C GLU A 6 5.73 -5.88 -29.39
N ASN A 7 6.71 -5.45 -28.60
CA ASN A 7 6.52 -5.19 -27.17
C ASN A 7 5.50 -4.06 -26.92
N TYR A 8 5.51 -3.00 -27.74
CA TYR A 8 4.49 -1.95 -27.63
C TYR A 8 3.09 -2.46 -27.95
N MET A 9 2.91 -3.30 -28.99
CA MET A 9 1.59 -3.87 -29.29
C MET A 9 1.10 -4.85 -28.21
N LYS A 10 1.99 -5.63 -27.60
CA LYS A 10 1.62 -6.57 -26.52
C LYS A 10 1.26 -5.87 -25.21
N GLN A 11 2.05 -4.87 -24.80
CA GLN A 11 1.70 -4.02 -23.66
C GLN A 11 0.37 -3.29 -23.89
N PHE A 12 0.09 -2.86 -25.12
CA PHE A 12 -1.19 -2.24 -25.47
C PHE A 12 -2.37 -3.23 -25.41
N ILE A 13 -2.15 -4.51 -25.73
CA ILE A 13 -3.17 -5.57 -25.61
C ILE A 13 -3.47 -5.89 -24.14
N VAL A 14 -2.45 -6.01 -23.28
CA VAL A 14 -2.64 -6.20 -21.83
C VAL A 14 -3.37 -5.01 -21.20
N VAL A 15 -3.05 -3.77 -21.64
CA VAL A 15 -3.77 -2.55 -21.24
C VAL A 15 -5.24 -2.60 -21.63
N ILE A 16 -5.57 -2.99 -22.86
CA ILE A 16 -6.97 -3.11 -23.32
C ILE A 16 -7.71 -4.21 -22.57
N LEU A 17 -7.06 -5.35 -22.31
CA LEU A 17 -7.67 -6.48 -21.60
C LEU A 17 -7.94 -6.16 -20.13
N ALA A 18 -7.01 -5.50 -19.43
CA ALA A 18 -7.27 -5.02 -18.07
C ALA A 18 -8.49 -4.07 -18.04
N ILE A 19 -8.56 -3.11 -18.96
CA ILE A 19 -9.71 -2.20 -19.08
C ILE A 19 -11.02 -2.97 -19.35
N PHE A 20 -10.99 -4.02 -20.19
CA PHE A 20 -12.16 -4.83 -20.51
C PHE A 20 -12.65 -5.68 -19.33
N ILE A 21 -11.75 -6.38 -18.64
CA ILE A 21 -12.07 -7.19 -17.45
C ILE A 21 -12.66 -6.32 -16.34
N PHE A 22 -12.13 -5.11 -16.14
CA PHE A 22 -12.67 -4.19 -15.11
C PHE A 22 -13.95 -3.46 -15.55
N SER A 23 -14.28 -3.42 -16.84
CA SER A 23 -15.51 -2.81 -17.35
C SER A 23 -16.75 -3.69 -17.22
N SER A 24 -16.59 -5.02 -17.11
CA SER A 24 -17.69 -5.97 -16.87
C SER A 24 -18.10 -6.06 -15.38
N LEU A 25 -17.32 -5.48 -14.48
CA LEU A 25 -17.59 -5.44 -13.03
C LEU A 25 -18.59 -4.35 -12.61
N ALA A 26 -19.27 -3.71 -13.57
CA ALA A 26 -20.39 -2.83 -13.28
C ALA A 26 -21.53 -3.66 -12.67
N PRO A 27 -21.96 -3.38 -11.42
CA PRO A 27 -22.99 -4.19 -10.84
C PRO A 27 -24.36 -3.87 -11.42
N SER A 28 -24.93 -4.82 -12.15
CA SER A 28 -26.37 -5.04 -12.13
C SER A 28 -26.75 -5.74 -10.82
N TYR A 29 -26.79 -5.00 -9.69
CA TYR A 29 -27.42 -5.49 -8.47
C TYR A 29 -28.94 -5.38 -8.62
N ALA A 30 -29.54 -6.41 -9.22
CA ALA A 30 -30.95 -6.70 -8.98
C ALA A 30 -31.07 -7.25 -7.56
N SER A 31 -31.77 -6.52 -6.71
CA SER A 31 -32.16 -6.93 -5.36
C SER A 31 -32.91 -8.27 -5.37
N ALA A 32 -32.48 -9.23 -4.56
CA ALA A 32 -33.35 -10.30 -4.09
C ALA A 32 -32.96 -10.74 -2.68
N LEU A 33 -33.71 -10.21 -1.70
CA LEU A 33 -33.92 -10.85 -0.40
C LEU A 33 -34.51 -12.25 -0.62
N SER A 34 -33.97 -13.27 0.04
CA SER A 34 -34.83 -14.31 0.61
C SER A 34 -34.23 -14.88 1.89
N SER A 35 -34.92 -14.63 3.01
CA SER A 35 -34.78 -15.35 4.26
C SER A 35 -35.11 -16.84 4.08
N GLN A 36 -34.40 -17.74 4.77
CA GLN A 36 -35.02 -18.79 5.60
C GLN A 36 -34.01 -19.54 6.50
N ASN A 37 -34.12 -19.24 7.80
CA ASN A 37 -34.32 -20.15 8.94
C ASN A 37 -33.27 -21.22 9.38
N SER A 38 -32.74 -20.96 10.58
CA SER A 38 -32.58 -21.85 11.75
C SER A 38 -31.84 -23.21 11.64
N LYS A 39 -30.74 -23.34 12.39
CA LYS A 39 -30.64 -24.34 13.48
C LYS A 39 -29.51 -24.01 14.46
N GLU A 40 -29.89 -23.97 15.73
CA GLU A 40 -29.06 -23.84 16.92
C GLU A 40 -28.46 -25.21 17.28
N LEU A 41 -27.16 -25.28 17.61
CA LEU A 41 -26.63 -26.28 18.54
C LEU A 41 -25.29 -25.85 19.17
N THR A 42 -25.27 -25.85 20.49
CA THR A 42 -24.20 -25.44 21.42
C THR A 42 -23.16 -26.56 21.63
N THR A 43 -21.86 -26.21 21.73
CA THR A 43 -20.94 -26.54 22.88
C THR A 43 -19.46 -26.76 22.50
N SER A 44 -18.61 -26.07 23.29
CA SER A 44 -17.20 -26.28 23.69
C SER A 44 -16.02 -25.93 22.78
N GLU A 45 -15.08 -25.22 23.41
CA GLU A 45 -13.93 -24.44 22.93
C GLU A 45 -12.66 -25.26 22.64
N GLU A 46 -11.84 -24.77 21.70
CA GLU A 46 -10.35 -24.68 21.71
C GLU A 46 -9.98 -23.55 20.71
N PRO A 47 -8.94 -22.71 20.94
CA PRO A 47 -8.65 -21.56 20.10
C PRO A 47 -7.85 -21.99 18.86
N SER A 48 -8.55 -22.38 17.79
CA SER A 48 -7.94 -22.54 16.47
C SER A 48 -7.90 -21.18 15.79
N ASN A 49 -6.73 -20.73 15.30
CA ASN A 49 -6.64 -19.68 14.29
C ASN A 49 -7.45 -20.11 13.06
N GLN A 50 -8.68 -19.61 12.94
CA GLN A 50 -9.55 -19.91 11.81
C GLN A 50 -9.16 -19.01 10.65
N VAL A 51 -8.56 -19.61 9.62
CA VAL A 51 -8.42 -18.99 8.31
C VAL A 51 -9.83 -18.89 7.72
N GLU A 52 -10.33 -17.67 7.59
CA GLU A 52 -11.66 -17.40 7.07
C GLU A 52 -11.53 -16.82 5.67
N GLY A 53 -12.18 -17.45 4.68
CA GLY A 53 -12.05 -17.11 3.27
C GLY A 53 -13.38 -16.83 2.59
N GLU A 54 -13.36 -15.92 1.61
CA GLU A 54 -14.50 -15.57 0.75
C GLU A 54 -14.06 -15.67 -0.72
N THR A 55 -14.86 -16.35 -1.55
CA THR A 55 -14.62 -16.46 -3.00
C THR A 55 -15.73 -15.74 -3.74
N LEU A 56 -15.37 -14.82 -4.64
CA LEU A 56 -16.28 -14.18 -5.58
C LEU A 56 -15.91 -14.60 -7.00
N GLU A 57 -16.87 -15.18 -7.73
CA GLU A 57 -16.73 -15.49 -9.15
C GLU A 57 -17.49 -14.47 -10.00
N LEU A 58 -16.77 -13.86 -10.94
CA LEU A 58 -17.27 -12.91 -11.93
C LEU A 58 -16.87 -13.48 -13.31
N GLU A 59 -17.55 -13.06 -14.39
CA GLU A 59 -17.23 -13.55 -15.74
C GLU A 59 -15.72 -13.38 -16.02
N ASP A 60 -15.03 -14.52 -16.22
CA ASP A 60 -13.59 -14.66 -16.49
C ASP A 60 -12.63 -14.15 -15.40
N THR A 61 -13.11 -13.88 -14.18
CA THR A 61 -12.28 -13.45 -13.03
C THR A 61 -12.72 -14.12 -11.73
N SER A 62 -11.77 -14.76 -11.06
CA SER A 62 -11.92 -15.30 -9.71
C SER A 62 -11.21 -14.41 -8.70
N VAL A 63 -11.89 -14.09 -7.60
CA VAL A 63 -11.30 -13.37 -6.46
C VAL A 63 -11.40 -14.25 -5.22
N GLU A 64 -10.26 -14.54 -4.61
CA GLU A 64 -10.16 -15.23 -3.34
C GLU A 64 -9.62 -14.28 -2.29
N ILE A 65 -10.33 -14.17 -1.17
CA ILE A 65 -9.91 -13.36 -0.03
C ILE A 65 -9.70 -14.29 1.15
N GLN A 66 -8.56 -14.17 1.82
CA GLN A 66 -8.27 -14.86 3.08
C GLN A 66 -7.85 -13.83 4.12
N SER A 67 -8.07 -14.15 5.40
CA SER A 67 -7.60 -13.28 6.47
C SER A 67 -7.08 -14.05 7.66
N ASN A 68 -6.08 -13.45 8.31
CA ASN A 68 -5.55 -13.87 9.59
C ASN A 68 -5.32 -12.64 10.49
N GLU A 69 -5.19 -12.89 11.78
CA GLU A 69 -4.92 -11.86 12.77
C GLU A 69 -3.74 -12.29 13.63
N GLU A 70 -2.79 -11.39 13.84
CA GLU A 70 -1.64 -11.59 14.71
C GLU A 70 -1.33 -10.30 15.47
N ASN A 71 -1.30 -10.35 16.81
CA ASN A 71 -0.85 -9.26 17.68
C ASN A 71 -1.48 -7.89 17.30
N ASP A 72 -2.81 -7.84 17.28
CA ASP A 72 -3.65 -6.68 16.96
C ASP A 72 -3.46 -6.14 15.52
N THR A 73 -2.91 -6.97 14.64
CA THR A 73 -2.75 -6.69 13.22
C THR A 73 -3.50 -7.73 12.41
N ALA A 74 -4.47 -7.29 11.62
CA ALA A 74 -5.16 -8.11 10.65
C ALA A 74 -4.43 -8.07 9.32
N TYR A 75 -4.26 -9.22 8.71
CA TYR A 75 -3.73 -9.40 7.37
C TYR A 75 -4.86 -9.93 6.50
N ILE A 76 -5.11 -9.25 5.38
CA ILE A 76 -6.14 -9.63 4.42
C ILE A 76 -5.45 -9.86 3.08
N ASP A 77 -5.32 -11.13 2.71
CA ASP A 77 -4.78 -11.56 1.44
C ASP A 77 -5.89 -11.56 0.40
N THR A 78 -5.64 -10.98 -0.77
CA THR A 78 -6.55 -11.02 -1.91
C THR A 78 -5.79 -11.51 -3.12
N THR A 79 -6.26 -12.63 -3.68
CA THR A 79 -5.79 -13.21 -4.94
C THR A 79 -6.83 -12.95 -6.01
N ILE A 80 -6.42 -12.36 -7.13
CA ILE A 80 -7.27 -12.10 -8.29
C ILE A 80 -6.66 -12.87 -9.45
N ASN A 81 -7.36 -13.91 -9.92
CA ASN A 81 -6.94 -14.66 -11.11
C ASN A 81 -7.96 -14.45 -12.22
N SER A 82 -7.46 -14.05 -13.38
CA SER A 82 -8.20 -14.01 -14.65
C SER A 82 -7.35 -14.65 -15.74
N GLU A 83 -7.90 -14.84 -16.95
CA GLU A 83 -7.23 -15.58 -18.03
C GLU A 83 -5.78 -15.15 -18.33
N ASN A 84 -5.42 -13.88 -18.09
CA ASN A 84 -4.10 -13.32 -18.41
C ASN A 84 -3.50 -12.45 -17.30
N LEU A 85 -4.04 -12.53 -16.08
CA LEU A 85 -3.59 -11.69 -14.97
C LEU A 85 -3.76 -12.42 -13.65
N ASP A 86 -2.63 -12.65 -12.99
CA ASP A 86 -2.52 -13.15 -11.63
C ASP A 86 -2.02 -12.01 -10.72
N VAL A 87 -2.83 -11.64 -9.75
CA VAL A 87 -2.50 -10.61 -8.75
C VAL A 87 -2.60 -11.23 -7.37
N GLN A 88 -1.58 -10.99 -6.56
CA GLN A 88 -1.60 -11.26 -5.13
C GLN A 88 -1.47 -9.93 -4.40
N SER A 89 -2.22 -9.75 -3.33
CA SER A 89 -2.10 -8.55 -2.51
C SER A 89 -2.34 -8.86 -1.05
N GLU A 90 -1.67 -8.12 -0.18
CA GLU A 90 -1.77 -8.24 1.26
C GLU A 90 -2.10 -6.86 1.83
N LEU A 91 -3.23 -6.74 2.50
CA LEU A 91 -3.61 -5.56 3.26
C LEU A 91 -3.28 -5.79 4.74
N GLU A 92 -2.28 -5.09 5.25
CA GLU A 92 -1.93 -5.04 6.67
C GLU A 92 -2.74 -3.93 7.35
N LEU A 93 -3.55 -4.30 8.34
CA LEU A 93 -4.41 -3.43 9.12
C LEU A 93 -4.05 -3.51 10.60
N ASP A 94 -3.48 -2.44 11.15
CA ASP A 94 -3.21 -2.36 12.58
C ASP A 94 -4.46 -1.82 13.31
N LEU A 95 -5.08 -2.68 14.14
CA LEU A 95 -6.34 -2.41 14.84
C LEU A 95 -6.17 -1.47 16.06
N ASP A 96 -4.92 -1.29 16.51
CA ASP A 96 -4.57 -0.66 17.79
C ASP A 96 -3.78 0.64 17.65
N GLU A 97 -2.54 0.54 17.17
CA GLU A 97 -1.60 1.63 16.92
C GLU A 97 -1.88 2.31 15.58
N GLY A 98 -2.72 1.69 14.75
CA GLY A 98 -3.13 2.18 13.44
C GLY A 98 -2.08 1.97 12.36
N GLY A 99 -2.47 2.24 11.13
CA GLY A 99 -1.73 1.95 9.91
C GLY A 99 -2.56 1.05 9.01
N MET A 100 -2.56 1.37 7.72
CA MET A 100 -3.12 0.48 6.69
C MET A 100 -2.17 0.50 5.50
N LEU A 101 -1.57 -0.65 5.21
CA LEU A 101 -0.60 -0.82 4.14
C LEU A 101 -1.11 -1.88 3.19
N LEU A 102 -1.03 -1.61 1.90
CA LEU A 102 -1.40 -2.53 0.84
C LEU A 102 -0.15 -2.86 0.04
N ASN A 103 0.24 -4.13 0.04
CA ASN A 103 1.23 -4.69 -0.86
C ASN A 103 0.51 -5.34 -2.04
N VAL A 104 1.00 -5.10 -3.25
CA VAL A 104 0.44 -5.68 -4.47
C VAL A 104 1.57 -6.27 -5.29
N GLU A 105 1.45 -7.56 -5.60
CA GLU A 105 2.37 -8.30 -6.43
C GLU A 105 1.64 -8.77 -7.70
N SER A 106 2.26 -8.53 -8.85
CA SER A 106 1.77 -9.01 -10.14
C SER A 106 2.93 -9.56 -10.95
N GLU A 107 2.72 -10.68 -11.62
CA GLU A 107 3.69 -11.24 -12.56
C GLU A 107 3.48 -10.63 -13.95
N ASP A 108 4.56 -10.15 -14.57
CA ASP A 108 4.51 -9.65 -15.95
C ASP A 108 4.72 -10.77 -16.99
N GLU A 109 4.58 -10.42 -18.27
CA GLU A 109 4.71 -11.36 -19.40
C GLU A 109 6.06 -12.09 -19.50
N ASN A 110 7.09 -11.63 -18.77
CA ASN A 110 8.42 -12.24 -18.74
C ASN A 110 8.65 -13.11 -17.49
N GLY A 111 7.63 -13.25 -16.64
CA GLY A 111 7.72 -13.93 -15.35
C GLY A 111 8.45 -13.12 -14.28
N GLU A 112 8.64 -11.81 -14.49
CA GLU A 112 9.18 -10.94 -13.44
C GLU A 112 8.05 -10.47 -12.51
N ILE A 113 8.23 -10.70 -11.21
CA ILE A 113 7.31 -10.22 -10.18
C ILE A 113 7.55 -8.73 -9.94
N GLN A 114 6.51 -7.93 -10.17
CA GLN A 114 6.45 -6.52 -9.82
C GLN A 114 5.73 -6.38 -8.49
N SER A 115 6.39 -5.80 -7.48
CA SER A 115 5.84 -5.58 -6.14
C SER A 115 5.76 -4.09 -5.82
N GLN A 116 4.60 -3.64 -5.37
CA GLN A 116 4.33 -2.24 -5.08
C GLN A 116 3.54 -2.09 -3.77
N GLU A 117 4.05 -1.22 -2.89
CA GLU A 117 3.47 -0.94 -1.58
C GLU A 117 2.76 0.43 -1.60
N TYR A 118 1.60 0.50 -0.96
CA TYR A 118 0.75 1.68 -0.83
C TYR A 118 0.33 1.90 0.62
N GLU A 119 0.36 3.15 1.07
CA GLU A 119 -0.32 3.56 2.30
C GLU A 119 -1.78 3.90 1.98
N VAL A 120 -2.71 3.30 2.72
CA VAL A 120 -4.15 3.46 2.51
C VAL A 120 -4.72 4.44 3.53
N VAL A 121 -5.37 5.50 3.05
CA VAL A 121 -6.00 6.52 3.89
C VAL A 121 -7.49 6.57 3.59
N ILE A 122 -8.32 6.20 4.56
CA ILE A 122 -9.78 6.22 4.42
C ILE A 122 -10.31 7.62 4.72
N HIS A 123 -11.07 8.18 3.78
CA HIS A 123 -11.72 9.49 3.89
C HIS A 123 -13.15 9.37 4.38
N ASP A 124 -13.89 8.38 3.86
CA ASP A 124 -15.31 8.17 4.17
C ASP A 124 -15.68 6.69 4.11
N ILE A 125 -16.66 6.27 4.92
CA ILE A 125 -17.23 4.92 4.92
C ILE A 125 -18.76 5.03 5.09
N ASN A 126 -19.49 4.51 4.12
CA ASN A 126 -20.95 4.40 4.13
C ASN A 126 -21.39 2.94 3.96
N GLY A 127 -21.68 2.25 5.07
CA GLY A 127 -21.91 0.81 5.04
C GLY A 127 -20.60 0.07 4.75
N GLU A 128 -20.57 -0.68 3.65
CA GLU A 128 -19.36 -1.33 3.10
C GLU A 128 -18.68 -0.49 2.00
N ASP A 129 -19.34 0.57 1.53
CA ASP A 129 -18.78 1.49 0.54
C ASP A 129 -17.85 2.49 1.20
N PHE A 130 -16.80 2.89 0.48
CA PHE A 130 -15.77 3.78 1.03
C PHE A 130 -15.09 4.64 -0.02
N LYS A 131 -14.50 5.73 0.47
CA LYS A 131 -13.59 6.60 -0.26
C LYS A 131 -12.22 6.57 0.41
N ALA A 132 -11.17 6.33 -0.34
CA ALA A 132 -9.80 6.27 0.16
C ALA A 132 -8.81 6.93 -0.80
N SER A 133 -7.58 7.14 -0.30
CA SER A 133 -6.40 7.41 -1.11
C SER A 133 -5.37 6.31 -0.91
N LEU A 134 -4.78 5.85 -2.00
CA LEU A 134 -3.58 5.02 -2.04
C LEU A 134 -2.39 5.89 -2.32
N PHE A 135 -1.47 5.98 -1.36
CA PHE A 135 -0.20 6.67 -1.53
C PHE A 135 0.87 5.64 -1.84
N ASP A 136 1.32 5.58 -3.09
CA ASP A 136 2.43 4.74 -3.50
C ASP A 136 3.67 5.09 -2.67
N THR A 137 4.16 4.16 -1.87
CA THR A 137 5.27 4.46 -0.94
C THR A 137 6.59 4.67 -1.68
N THR A 138 6.69 4.19 -2.92
CA THR A 138 7.86 4.29 -3.78
C THR A 138 7.83 5.58 -4.62
N THR A 139 6.74 5.92 -5.30
CA THR A 139 6.62 7.13 -6.15
C THR A 139 6.13 8.36 -5.38
N GLY A 140 5.34 8.16 -4.32
CA GLY A 140 4.61 9.20 -3.60
C GLY A 140 3.40 9.75 -4.37
N GLU A 141 2.99 9.08 -5.45
CA GLU A 141 1.76 9.40 -6.15
C GLU A 141 0.55 8.99 -5.31
N GLU A 142 -0.51 9.79 -5.40
CA GLU A 142 -1.77 9.57 -4.72
C GLU A 142 -2.80 9.15 -5.76
N TYR A 143 -3.45 8.02 -5.51
CA TYR A 143 -4.55 7.51 -6.31
C TYR A 143 -5.79 7.45 -5.44
N GLU A 144 -6.86 8.10 -5.87
CA GLU A 144 -8.15 7.95 -5.19
C GLU A 144 -8.62 6.50 -5.30
N VAL A 145 -9.48 6.04 -4.40
CA VAL A 145 -10.26 4.82 -4.50
C VAL A 145 -11.67 5.19 -4.08
N ASN A 146 -12.64 5.01 -4.97
CA ASN A 146 -14.05 5.20 -4.67
C ASN A 146 -14.78 3.90 -5.05
N THR A 147 -15.50 3.27 -4.12
CA THR A 147 -16.29 2.07 -4.44
C THR A 147 -17.60 2.41 -5.16
N GLU A 148 -18.07 3.66 -5.07
CA GLU A 148 -19.32 4.12 -5.70
C GLU A 148 -19.12 4.58 -7.16
N GLU A 149 -17.90 4.94 -7.56
CA GLU A 149 -17.60 5.53 -8.86
C GLU A 149 -16.49 4.77 -9.62
N LEU A 150 -16.62 4.71 -10.95
CA LEU A 150 -15.56 4.21 -11.83
C LEU A 150 -14.42 5.23 -11.92
N GLN A 151 -13.19 4.73 -11.91
CA GLN A 151 -12.01 5.58 -11.91
C GLN A 151 -11.40 5.75 -13.30
N ALA A 152 -10.92 6.97 -13.56
CA ALA A 152 -10.18 7.32 -14.77
C ALA A 152 -8.66 7.29 -14.51
N SER A 153 -8.08 6.09 -14.36
CA SER A 153 -6.62 5.91 -14.40
C SER A 153 -6.21 5.29 -15.73
N TRP A 154 -5.05 5.72 -16.26
CA TRP A 154 -4.49 5.31 -17.56
C TRP A 154 -3.22 4.44 -17.40
N ILE A 155 -2.97 3.95 -16.18
CA ILE A 155 -1.82 3.09 -15.83
C ILE A 155 -2.33 1.74 -15.31
N PRO A 156 -2.02 0.60 -15.96
CA PRO A 156 -2.53 -0.73 -15.58
C PRO A 156 -2.25 -1.14 -14.13
N LEU A 157 -1.03 -0.94 -13.63
CA LEU A 157 -0.65 -1.31 -12.26
C LEU A 157 -1.43 -0.54 -11.19
N VAL A 158 -1.75 0.73 -11.47
CA VAL A 158 -2.55 1.55 -10.56
C VAL A 158 -3.97 1.00 -10.47
N ILE A 159 -4.55 0.59 -11.61
CA ILE A 159 -5.88 -0.04 -11.64
C ILE A 159 -5.89 -1.33 -10.81
N ILE A 160 -4.84 -2.15 -10.91
CA ILE A 160 -4.70 -3.38 -10.12
C ILE A 160 -4.68 -3.06 -8.62
N ALA A 161 -3.88 -2.09 -8.18
CA ALA A 161 -3.82 -1.67 -6.79
C ALA A 161 -5.15 -1.10 -6.26
N ILE A 162 -5.88 -0.35 -7.09
CA ILE A 162 -7.23 0.16 -6.76
C ILE A 162 -8.19 -1.01 -6.49
N HIS A 163 -8.18 -2.05 -7.33
CA HIS A 163 -9.08 -3.20 -7.16
C HIS A 163 -8.70 -4.05 -5.95
N ALA A 164 -7.41 -4.32 -5.75
CA ALA A 164 -6.90 -4.97 -4.54
C ALA A 164 -7.35 -4.21 -3.28
N ALA A 165 -7.20 -2.87 -3.27
CA ALA A 165 -7.67 -2.02 -2.19
C ALA A 165 -9.19 -2.13 -1.99
N ARG A 166 -9.99 -2.10 -3.06
CA ARG A 166 -11.46 -2.26 -2.99
C ARG A 166 -11.84 -3.56 -2.31
N PHE A 167 -11.29 -4.68 -2.75
CA PHE A 167 -11.62 -5.99 -2.18
C PHE A 167 -11.15 -6.12 -0.73
N GLY A 168 -9.88 -5.87 -0.46
CA GLY A 168 -9.29 -6.02 0.87
C GLY A 168 -9.92 -5.08 1.91
N VAL A 169 -10.10 -3.80 1.58
CA VAL A 169 -10.69 -2.82 2.50
C VAL A 169 -12.17 -3.08 2.71
N LYS A 170 -12.93 -3.45 1.66
CA LYS A 170 -14.34 -3.80 1.80
C LYS A 170 -14.51 -5.01 2.72
N TYR A 171 -13.69 -6.05 2.53
CA TYR A 171 -13.66 -7.21 3.40
C TYR A 171 -13.31 -6.82 4.85
N ALA A 172 -12.30 -5.97 5.03
CA ALA A 172 -11.91 -5.48 6.35
C ALA A 172 -13.04 -4.68 7.04
N ILE A 173 -13.80 -3.86 6.31
CA ILE A 173 -14.96 -3.14 6.84
C ILE A 173 -16.06 -4.12 7.25
N LYS A 174 -16.33 -5.13 6.43
CA LYS A 174 -17.33 -6.18 6.70
C LYS A 174 -16.97 -7.00 7.95
N LYS A 175 -15.70 -7.41 8.08
CA LYS A 175 -15.22 -8.27 9.17
C LYS A 175 -14.96 -7.52 10.47
N TYR A 176 -14.18 -6.44 10.43
CA TYR A 176 -13.71 -5.72 11.63
C TYR A 176 -14.55 -4.47 11.96
N GLY A 177 -15.42 -4.04 11.05
CA GLY A 177 -16.32 -2.91 11.23
C GLY A 177 -15.69 -1.55 10.95
N LYS A 178 -16.53 -0.60 10.54
CA LYS A 178 -16.13 0.78 10.16
C LYS A 178 -15.28 1.50 11.20
N SER A 179 -15.52 1.27 12.49
CA SER A 179 -14.84 1.98 13.57
C SER A 179 -13.38 1.55 13.68
N ALA A 180 -13.09 0.25 13.57
CA ALA A 180 -11.73 -0.28 13.61
C ALA A 180 -10.94 0.17 12.38
N VAL A 181 -11.51 -0.01 11.19
CA VAL A 181 -10.91 0.42 9.91
C VAL A 181 -10.66 1.93 9.86
N SER A 182 -11.61 2.75 10.31
CA SER A 182 -11.43 4.20 10.41
C SER A 182 -10.40 4.61 11.46
N LYS A 183 -10.26 3.86 12.57
CA LYS A 183 -9.24 4.13 13.58
C LYS A 183 -7.84 3.78 13.06
N ALA A 184 -7.72 2.68 12.32
CA ALA A 184 -6.46 2.27 11.73
C ALA A 184 -5.88 3.37 10.84
N THR A 185 -6.71 4.05 10.07
CA THR A 185 -6.23 5.17 9.23
C THR A 185 -6.02 6.49 9.98
N LYS A 186 -6.49 6.66 11.22
CA LYS A 186 -6.39 7.93 11.98
C LYS A 186 -5.03 8.21 12.59
N GLN A 187 -4.20 7.21 12.86
CA GLN A 187 -2.84 7.44 13.40
C GLN A 187 -1.84 7.85 12.32
N TYR A 188 -2.06 7.40 11.09
CA TYR A 188 -1.23 7.69 9.90
C TYR A 188 -1.84 8.84 9.08
N GLY A 189 -3.16 9.01 9.18
CA GLY A 189 -3.95 10.17 8.73
C GLY A 189 -3.98 11.36 9.69
N LYS A 190 -3.17 11.38 10.77
CA LYS A 190 -2.96 12.59 11.58
C LYS A 190 -2.10 13.59 10.80
N LYS A 191 -2.66 14.16 9.72
CA LYS A 191 -2.15 15.31 8.96
C LYS A 191 -0.64 15.57 9.12
N ALA A 192 0.17 14.67 8.57
CA ALA A 192 1.06 15.19 7.55
C ALA A 192 0.18 15.41 6.30
N SER A 193 -0.69 16.44 6.34
CA SER A 193 -1.41 16.91 5.16
C SER A 193 -0.40 17.00 4.02
N ALA A 194 -0.79 16.80 2.76
CA ALA A 194 0.06 17.15 1.63
C ALA A 194 0.72 18.55 1.80
N SER A 195 0.09 19.46 2.57
CA SER A 195 0.69 20.71 3.04
C SER A 195 1.74 20.62 4.17
N SER A 196 1.61 19.72 5.17
CA SER A 196 2.64 19.47 6.19
C SER A 196 3.81 18.62 5.66
N LEU A 197 3.56 17.65 4.78
CA LEU A 197 4.61 16.92 4.08
C LEU A 197 5.41 17.86 3.15
N LYS A 198 4.73 18.78 2.45
CA LYS A 198 5.39 19.85 1.68
C LYS A 198 6.20 20.84 2.54
N LYS A 199 5.90 20.97 3.85
CA LYS A 199 6.70 21.81 4.78
C LYS A 199 8.02 21.15 5.14
N VAL A 200 8.06 19.82 5.22
CA VAL A 200 9.29 19.06 5.42
C VAL A 200 10.12 19.13 4.14
N LYS A 201 11.27 19.78 4.20
CA LYS A 201 12.14 20.00 3.04
C LYS A 201 13.59 20.01 3.46
N PHE A 202 14.47 19.88 2.49
CA PHE A 202 15.88 20.22 2.69
C PHE A 202 16.03 21.71 3.00
N ALA A 203 17.08 22.07 3.74
CA ALA A 203 17.34 23.45 4.12
C ALA A 203 17.41 24.42 2.92
N ASN A 204 17.91 23.94 1.77
CA ASN A 204 17.96 24.66 0.50
C ASN A 204 18.20 23.70 -0.67
N SER A 205 18.03 24.20 -1.90
CA SER A 205 18.26 23.44 -3.14
C SER A 205 19.67 22.87 -3.22
N LYS A 206 20.72 23.66 -2.92
CA LYS A 206 22.12 23.17 -2.95
C LYS A 206 22.34 21.94 -2.06
N THR A 207 21.72 21.91 -0.89
CA THR A 207 21.77 20.78 0.04
C THR A 207 21.03 19.58 -0.53
N PHE A 208 19.80 19.78 -1.01
CA PHE A 208 19.02 18.74 -1.68
C PHE A 208 19.78 18.11 -2.85
N ASP A 209 20.34 18.94 -3.73
CA ASP A 209 21.09 18.53 -4.92
C ASP A 209 22.32 17.69 -4.58
N ARG A 210 23.03 18.07 -3.51
CA ARG A 210 24.16 17.30 -2.99
C ARG A 210 23.70 15.93 -2.52
N HIS A 211 22.71 15.86 -1.62
CA HIS A 211 22.26 14.59 -1.07
C HIS A 211 21.67 13.66 -2.15
N TRP A 212 20.93 14.22 -3.12
CA TRP A 212 20.49 13.46 -4.28
C TRP A 212 21.66 12.87 -5.06
N ARG A 213 22.67 13.68 -5.41
CA ARG A 213 23.83 13.19 -6.18
C ARG A 213 24.59 12.10 -5.43
N ASP A 214 24.72 12.23 -4.12
CA ASP A 214 25.51 11.32 -3.29
C ASP A 214 24.77 9.98 -3.08
N HIS A 215 23.43 10.00 -2.99
CA HIS A 215 22.64 8.80 -2.66
C HIS A 215 21.83 8.19 -3.82
N LYS A 216 21.70 8.85 -4.98
CA LYS A 216 20.87 8.35 -6.10
C LYS A 216 21.15 6.91 -6.53
N LYS A 217 22.38 6.41 -6.34
CA LYS A 217 22.76 5.02 -6.69
C LYS A 217 22.10 3.98 -5.78
N GLU A 218 21.71 4.37 -4.57
CA GLU A 218 21.00 3.54 -3.59
C GLU A 218 19.49 3.45 -3.88
N PHE A 219 19.01 4.28 -4.83
CA PHE A 219 17.62 4.36 -5.26
C PHE A 219 17.51 4.22 -6.79
N PRO A 220 17.77 3.01 -7.35
CA PRO A 220 17.61 2.76 -8.77
C PRO A 220 16.22 3.19 -9.27
N GLY A 221 16.15 3.88 -10.41
CA GLY A 221 14.89 4.35 -10.99
C GLY A 221 14.27 5.58 -10.30
N TYR A 222 14.89 6.13 -9.24
CA TYR A 222 14.38 7.35 -8.65
C TYR A 222 14.70 8.57 -9.50
N THR A 223 13.71 9.48 -9.61
CA THR A 223 13.98 10.86 -9.98
C THR A 223 14.36 11.65 -8.73
N LYS A 224 14.99 12.81 -8.93
CA LYS A 224 15.31 13.71 -7.82
C LYS A 224 14.07 14.14 -7.03
N ASN A 225 12.95 14.40 -7.73
CA ASN A 225 11.69 14.74 -7.09
C ASN A 225 11.14 13.54 -6.28
N ARG A 226 11.18 12.32 -6.83
CA ARG A 226 10.79 11.09 -6.13
C ARG A 226 11.56 10.87 -4.84
N TYR A 227 12.87 11.12 -4.85
CA TYR A 227 13.69 11.07 -3.64
C TYR A 227 13.26 12.10 -2.57
N LEU A 228 12.84 13.31 -2.97
CA LEU A 228 12.29 14.30 -2.03
C LEU A 228 10.95 13.84 -1.47
N THR A 229 10.02 13.40 -2.33
CA THR A 229 8.70 12.93 -1.89
C THR A 229 8.84 11.74 -0.93
N ARG A 230 9.75 10.80 -1.21
CA ARG A 230 10.04 9.68 -0.29
C ARG A 230 10.55 10.15 1.07
N ALA A 231 11.46 11.13 1.08
CA ALA A 231 11.97 11.69 2.33
C ALA A 231 10.87 12.41 3.13
N GLN A 232 9.94 13.07 2.45
CA GLN A 232 8.79 13.72 3.06
C GLN A 232 7.82 12.68 3.64
N SER A 233 7.44 11.68 2.85
CA SER A 233 6.57 10.57 3.28
C SER A 233 7.13 9.88 4.52
N LEU A 234 8.40 9.43 4.47
CA LEU A 234 9.04 8.76 5.61
C LEU A 234 9.15 9.67 6.86
N ALA A 235 9.12 11.00 6.71
CA ALA A 235 9.06 11.91 7.85
C ALA A 235 7.73 11.81 8.59
N GLY A 236 6.63 11.60 7.86
CA GLY A 236 5.27 11.42 8.38
C GLY A 236 4.99 10.00 8.88
N THR A 237 5.55 8.97 8.24
CA THR A 237 5.23 7.56 8.50
C THR A 237 5.58 7.11 9.92
N THR A 238 4.68 6.38 10.58
CA THR A 238 4.89 5.66 11.85
C THR A 238 4.74 4.15 11.64
N GLY A 239 4.87 3.31 12.66
CA GLY A 239 4.54 1.88 12.57
C GLY A 239 5.62 0.89 12.99
N LYS A 240 5.22 -0.38 13.16
CA LYS A 240 6.09 -1.47 13.66
C LYS A 240 7.36 -1.65 12.82
N HIS A 241 7.30 -1.35 11.52
CA HIS A 241 8.45 -1.43 10.61
C HIS A 241 9.31 -0.15 10.58
N ILE A 242 8.86 0.97 11.18
CA ILE A 242 9.57 2.24 11.26
C ILE A 242 10.16 2.46 12.65
N LEU A 243 11.49 2.38 12.75
CA LEU A 243 12.20 2.68 14.00
C LEU A 243 12.52 4.17 14.09
N THR A 244 12.15 4.80 15.21
CA THR A 244 12.44 6.22 15.46
C THR A 244 13.44 6.39 16.61
N LYS A 245 14.46 7.24 16.41
CA LYS A 245 15.44 7.60 17.46
C LYS A 245 15.68 9.11 17.47
N LYS A 246 15.80 9.71 18.64
CA LYS A 246 16.26 11.10 18.81
C LYS A 246 17.69 11.12 19.33
N ARG A 247 18.60 11.81 18.63
CA ARG A 247 19.99 12.01 19.07
C ARG A 247 20.08 13.13 20.10
N SER A 248 21.18 13.17 20.85
CA SER A 248 21.48 14.21 21.85
C SER A 248 21.51 15.63 21.26
N ASN A 249 21.91 15.78 19.99
CA ASN A 249 21.89 17.05 19.27
C ASN A 249 20.48 17.49 18.80
N GLY A 250 19.45 16.68 19.07
CA GLY A 250 18.06 16.93 18.68
C GLY A 250 17.69 16.45 17.28
N ASP A 251 18.59 15.82 16.53
CA ASP A 251 18.23 15.16 15.26
C ASP A 251 17.25 14.01 15.52
N ILE A 252 16.31 13.82 14.58
CA ILE A 252 15.34 12.73 14.59
C ILE A 252 15.70 11.78 13.45
N LEU A 253 15.84 10.50 13.75
CA LEU A 253 16.12 9.45 12.78
C LEU A 253 14.88 8.59 12.63
N LYS A 254 14.52 8.30 11.37
CA LYS A 254 13.49 7.32 11.03
C LYS A 254 14.08 6.27 10.11
N TYR A 255 14.03 5.01 10.52
CA TYR A 255 14.59 3.88 9.80
C TYR A 255 13.48 2.90 9.41
N ASN A 256 13.30 2.69 8.11
CA ASN A 256 12.39 1.68 7.60
C ASN A 256 13.10 0.31 7.53
N LYS A 257 12.67 -0.62 8.38
CA LYS A 257 13.20 -1.99 8.44
C LYS A 257 12.94 -2.79 7.18
N ASN A 258 11.96 -2.46 6.35
CA ASN A 258 11.62 -3.20 5.13
C ASN A 258 12.52 -2.76 3.97
N THR A 259 12.67 -1.46 3.78
CA THR A 259 13.36 -0.87 2.61
C THR A 259 14.83 -0.54 2.85
N ASN A 260 15.31 -0.68 4.10
CA ASN A 260 16.62 -0.22 4.55
C ASN A 260 16.81 1.29 4.38
N GLU A 261 15.75 2.09 4.45
CA GLU A 261 15.85 3.55 4.31
C GLU A 261 16.06 4.22 5.67
N LEU A 262 17.00 5.16 5.72
CA LEU A 262 17.26 6.01 6.88
C LEU A 262 17.06 7.47 6.50
N LEU A 263 16.03 8.07 7.08
CA LEU A 263 15.80 9.50 7.07
C LEU A 263 16.40 10.14 8.33
N ILE A 264 17.05 11.29 8.15
CA ILE A 264 17.52 12.13 9.25
C ILE A 264 16.91 13.52 9.11
N LEU A 265 16.20 13.96 10.14
CA LEU A 265 15.65 15.30 10.31
C LEU A 265 16.43 16.05 11.39
N ASN A 266 16.46 17.38 11.31
CA ASN A 266 16.88 18.19 12.46
C ASN A 266 15.71 18.37 13.45
N LYS A 267 15.95 19.08 14.56
CA LYS A 267 14.95 19.39 15.59
C LYS A 267 13.72 20.21 15.12
N ASN A 268 13.77 20.76 13.91
CA ASN A 268 12.72 21.59 13.29
C ASN A 268 12.13 20.88 12.06
N ASP A 269 12.21 19.55 11.99
CA ASP A 269 11.68 18.72 10.90
C ASP A 269 12.23 19.08 9.50
N THR A 270 13.43 19.65 9.42
CA THR A 270 14.12 19.90 8.15
C THR A 270 14.92 18.65 7.76
N ILE A 271 14.78 18.20 6.52
CA ILE A 271 15.51 17.04 5.99
C ILE A 271 17.00 17.34 5.95
N LYS A 272 17.79 16.50 6.63
CA LYS A 272 19.25 16.47 6.54
C LYS A 272 19.70 15.49 5.45
N THR A 273 19.13 14.29 5.40
CA THR A 273 19.43 13.30 4.35
C THR A 273 18.40 12.17 4.35
N LEU A 274 18.30 11.47 3.22
CA LEU A 274 17.64 10.18 3.06
C LEU A 274 18.63 9.24 2.35
N PHE A 275 18.88 8.05 2.88
CA PHE A 275 19.82 7.12 2.26
C PHE A 275 19.58 5.69 2.72
N LYS A 276 20.14 4.69 2.02
CA LYS A 276 20.11 3.30 2.43
C LYS A 276 21.46 2.89 3.04
N PRO A 277 21.62 2.86 4.38
CA PRO A 277 22.90 2.58 4.99
C PRO A 277 23.42 1.20 4.60
N LYS A 278 24.71 1.14 4.26
CA LYS A 278 25.41 -0.10 3.86
C LYS A 278 24.74 -0.85 2.71
N HIS A 279 23.98 -0.15 1.87
CA HIS A 279 23.37 -0.72 0.66
C HIS A 279 24.41 -1.46 -0.20
N PRO A 280 24.06 -2.66 -0.73
CA PRO A 280 22.75 -3.31 -0.67
C PRO A 280 22.49 -4.17 0.58
N ASN A 281 23.42 -4.25 1.54
CA ASN A 281 23.28 -5.12 2.71
C ASN A 281 22.37 -4.53 3.80
N LYS A 282 21.10 -4.94 3.79
CA LYS A 282 20.05 -4.53 4.74
C LYS A 282 20.38 -4.84 6.21
N SER A 283 20.94 -6.02 6.49
CA SER A 283 21.33 -6.40 7.86
C SER A 283 22.44 -5.48 8.40
N ALA A 284 23.43 -5.15 7.57
CA ALA A 284 24.47 -4.19 7.92
C ALA A 284 23.91 -2.75 8.06
N GLY A 285 22.90 -2.40 7.28
CA GLY A 285 22.17 -1.14 7.40
C GLY A 285 21.40 -1.01 8.72
N TYR A 286 20.74 -2.08 9.15
CA TYR A 286 20.09 -2.13 10.46
C TYR A 286 21.11 -1.96 11.61
N GLN A 287 22.25 -2.65 11.54
CA GLN A 287 23.32 -2.47 12.53
C GLN A 287 23.91 -1.05 12.50
N TYR A 288 24.00 -0.43 11.34
CA TYR A 288 24.39 0.97 11.23
C TYR A 288 23.41 1.89 11.98
N PHE A 289 22.10 1.71 11.81
CA PHE A 289 21.06 2.46 12.53
C PHE A 289 21.16 2.26 14.04
N LYS A 290 21.34 1.02 14.51
CA LYS A 290 21.47 0.73 15.96
C LYS A 290 22.60 1.51 16.62
N LYS A 291 23.71 1.74 15.90
CA LYS A 291 24.89 2.49 16.36
C LYS A 291 24.74 4.02 16.35
N GLN A 292 23.66 4.56 15.76
CA GLN A 292 23.45 6.01 15.65
C GLN A 292 23.00 6.68 16.95
#